data_AF-A0A1W9VWZ5-F1
#
_entry.id   AF-A0A1W9VWZ5-F1
#
_cell.length_a   1.000
_cell.length_b   1.000
_cell.length_c   1.000
_cell.angle_alpha   90.00
_cell.angle_beta   90.00
_cell.angle_gamma   90.00
#
_symmetry.space_group_name_H-M   'P 1'
#
loop_
_entity.id
_entity.type
_entity.pdbx_description
1 polymer ?
#
loop_
_entity_poly.entity_id
_entity_poly.type
_entity_poly.pdbx_seq_one_letter_code
_entity_poly.pdbx_strand_id
1 'polypeptide(L)'
;MLKNNEIDEILITEGEIREKVIELGGKITRDYQGKDLVFIGVLRILKDLDETIVGKDVLVVEDIVDTGLTLDYLLRILKSRKPSSLKVCTFLNKSARRKVKIKVDYLGFDIPDKFVVGYGLDYAGKFRNVPFVFTLNPEIYKGELK
;
A
#
# COMPACT_ATOMS: atom_id res chain seq x y z
N MET A 1 8.87 -4.83 22.13
CA MET A 1 7.71 -5.67 22.46
C MET A 1 6.50 -4.75 22.56
N LEU A 2 5.37 -5.11 21.95
CA LEU A 2 4.13 -4.34 22.04
C LEU A 2 3.69 -4.22 23.50
N LYS A 3 3.27 -3.03 23.92
CA LYS A 3 2.66 -2.81 25.24
C LYS A 3 1.15 -2.94 25.13
N ASN A 4 0.50 -3.49 26.17
CA ASN A 4 -0.95 -3.74 26.18
C ASN A 4 -1.81 -2.48 25.96
N ASN A 5 -1.27 -1.28 26.19
CA ASN A 5 -1.99 -0.02 25.98
C ASN A 5 -1.79 0.59 24.59
N GLU A 6 -1.00 -0.03 23.70
CA GLU A 6 -0.72 0.49 22.35
C GLU A 6 -1.76 0.10 21.32
N ILE A 7 -2.48 -1.00 21.54
CA ILE A 7 -3.48 -1.53 20.61
C ILE A 7 -4.86 -1.06 21.04
N ASP A 8 -5.63 -0.47 20.12
CA ASP A 8 -7.05 -0.22 20.30
C ASP A 8 -7.88 -1.38 19.71
N GLU A 9 -7.65 -1.73 18.45
CA GLU A 9 -8.34 -2.82 17.75
C GLU A 9 -7.40 -3.52 16.76
N ILE A 10 -7.41 -4.85 16.70
CA ILE A 10 -6.77 -5.60 15.61
C ILE A 10 -7.74 -5.63 14.43
N LEU A 11 -7.36 -5.03 13.30
CA LEU A 11 -8.21 -4.97 12.10
C LEU A 11 -7.98 -6.12 11.14
N ILE A 12 -6.73 -6.57 11.01
CA ILE A 12 -6.36 -7.62 10.06
C ILE A 12 -5.26 -8.47 10.69
N THR A 13 -5.54 -9.75 10.87
CA THR A 13 -4.63 -10.73 11.46
C THR A 13 -3.53 -11.16 10.47
N GLU A 14 -2.44 -11.73 10.98
CA GLU A 14 -1.38 -12.30 10.14
C GLU A 14 -1.91 -13.39 9.18
N GLY A 15 -2.88 -14.20 9.64
CA GLY A 15 -3.50 -15.26 8.85
C GLY A 15 -4.25 -14.70 7.64
N GLU A 16 -5.12 -13.70 7.86
CA GLU A 16 -5.86 -13.04 6.79
C GLU A 16 -4.93 -12.37 5.77
N ILE A 17 -3.86 -11.72 6.25
CA ILE A 17 -2.84 -11.13 5.38
C ILE A 17 -2.19 -12.21 4.52
N ARG A 18 -1.78 -13.34 5.13
CA ARG A 18 -1.13 -14.45 4.41
C ARG A 18 -2.04 -15.02 3.32
N GLU A 19 -3.31 -15.25 3.64
CA GLU A 19 -4.30 -15.73 2.66
C GLU A 19 -4.48 -14.73 1.51
N LYS A 20 -4.59 -13.43 1.83
CA LYS A 20 -4.72 -12.38 0.82
C LYS A 20 -3.49 -12.27 -0.08
N VAL A 21 -2.28 -12.39 0.47
CA VAL A 21 -1.03 -12.38 -0.30
C VAL A 21 -0.98 -13.56 -1.26
N ILE A 22 -1.37 -14.76 -0.84
CA ILE A 22 -1.45 -15.93 -1.72
C ILE A 22 -2.46 -15.70 -2.84
N GLU A 23 -3.65 -15.17 -2.51
CA GLU A 23 -4.69 -14.86 -3.48
C GLU A 23 -4.21 -13.86 -4.55
N LEU A 24 -3.68 -12.71 -4.12
CA LEU A 24 -3.21 -11.67 -5.03
C LEU A 24 -1.98 -12.10 -5.82
N GLY A 25 -1.04 -12.80 -5.18
CA GLY A 25 0.14 -13.36 -5.85
C GLY A 25 -0.25 -14.32 -6.97
N GLY A 26 -1.24 -15.19 -6.73
CA GLY A 26 -1.78 -16.09 -7.75
C GLY A 26 -2.46 -15.35 -8.91
N LYS A 27 -3.21 -14.28 -8.63
CA LYS A 27 -3.83 -13.43 -9.66
C LYS A 27 -2.78 -12.70 -10.51
N ILE A 28 -1.84 -12.01 -9.87
CA ILE A 28 -0.76 -11.28 -10.55
C ILE A 28 0.09 -12.24 -11.40
N THR A 29 0.43 -13.42 -10.87
CA THR A 29 1.18 -14.44 -11.61
C THR A 29 0.47 -14.84 -12.91
N ARG A 30 -0.85 -15.06 -12.86
CA ARG A 30 -1.63 -15.40 -14.06
C ARG A 30 -1.70 -14.24 -15.05
N ASP A 31 -1.96 -13.03 -14.58
CA ASP A 31 -2.13 -11.84 -15.42
C ASP A 31 -0.86 -11.45 -16.19
N TYR A 32 0.30 -11.79 -15.63
CA TYR A 32 1.63 -11.44 -16.16
C TYR A 32 2.46 -12.66 -16.59
N GLN A 33 1.84 -13.83 -16.75
CA GLN A 33 2.54 -15.03 -17.23
C GLN A 33 3.20 -14.76 -18.58
N GLY A 34 4.52 -14.96 -18.65
CA GLY A 34 5.31 -14.75 -19.87
C GLY A 34 5.55 -13.27 -20.24
N LYS A 35 5.28 -12.33 -19.33
CA LYS A 35 5.51 -10.90 -19.55
C LYS A 35 6.74 -10.40 -18.80
N ASP A 36 7.35 -9.34 -19.33
CA ASP A 36 8.41 -8.57 -18.65
C ASP A 36 7.77 -7.52 -17.72
N LEU A 37 7.63 -7.88 -16.45
CA LEU A 37 6.94 -7.08 -15.43
C LEU A 37 7.93 -6.37 -14.51
N VAL A 38 7.76 -5.05 -14.36
CA VAL A 38 8.48 -4.22 -13.39
C VAL A 38 7.58 -3.86 -12.22
N PHE A 39 8.02 -4.19 -11.01
CA PHE A 39 7.37 -3.74 -9.76
C PHE A 39 8.00 -2.44 -9.27
N ILE A 40 7.17 -1.48 -8.89
CA ILE A 40 7.62 -0.20 -8.31
C ILE A 40 7.00 -0.06 -6.92
N GLY A 41 7.82 -0.21 -5.88
CA GLY A 41 7.45 0.07 -4.49
C GLY A 41 7.75 1.52 -4.12
N VAL A 42 6.80 2.20 -3.47
CA VAL A 42 6.88 3.65 -3.23
C VAL A 42 6.94 3.89 -1.72
N LEU A 43 8.12 4.25 -1.21
CA LEU A 43 8.28 4.58 0.22
C LEU A 43 8.58 6.06 0.46
N ARG A 44 9.20 6.72 -0.52
CA ARG A 44 9.62 8.13 -0.54
C ARG A 44 10.17 8.42 -1.94
N ILE A 45 9.66 9.45 -2.64
CA ILE A 45 10.16 9.86 -3.96
C ILE A 45 11.49 10.61 -3.78
N LEU A 46 12.53 9.89 -3.37
CA LEU A 46 13.88 10.44 -3.17
C LEU A 46 14.85 10.01 -4.27
N LYS A 47 14.51 8.96 -5.02
CA LYS A 47 15.33 8.42 -6.10
C LYS A 47 14.44 8.14 -7.31
N ASP A 48 14.92 8.53 -8.48
CA ASP A 48 14.27 8.16 -9.75
C ASP A 48 14.56 6.68 -10.07
N LEU A 49 13.78 6.10 -10.99
CA LEU A 49 14.01 4.75 -11.50
C LEU A 49 15.39 4.66 -12.17
N ASP A 50 16.18 3.67 -11.75
CA ASP A 50 17.49 3.38 -12.35
C ASP A 50 17.35 2.77 -13.75
N GLU A 51 16.18 2.20 -14.09
CA GLU A 51 15.88 1.55 -15.37
C GLU A 51 14.73 2.22 -16.13
N THR A 52 14.77 2.12 -17.47
CA THR A 52 13.65 2.54 -18.33
C THR A 52 12.46 1.59 -18.22
N ILE A 53 11.26 2.18 -18.25
CA ILE A 53 9.98 1.45 -18.24
C ILE A 53 9.22 1.58 -19.57
N VAL A 54 9.84 2.17 -20.61
CA VAL A 54 9.21 2.31 -21.93
C VAL A 54 8.85 0.92 -22.46
N GLY A 55 7.59 0.72 -22.85
CA GLY A 55 7.10 -0.54 -23.40
C GLY A 55 7.04 -1.71 -22.41
N LYS A 56 7.37 -1.52 -21.14
CA LYS A 56 7.27 -2.56 -20.11
C LYS A 56 5.91 -2.58 -19.44
N ASP A 57 5.52 -3.74 -18.92
CA ASP A 57 4.39 -3.83 -18.00
C ASP A 57 4.83 -3.34 -16.61
N VAL A 58 4.09 -2.40 -16.02
CA VAL A 58 4.44 -1.80 -14.72
C VAL A 58 3.34 -2.02 -13.70
N LEU A 59 3.72 -2.53 -12.53
CA LEU A 59 2.84 -2.68 -11.38
C LEU A 59 3.37 -1.85 -10.21
N VAL A 60 2.64 -0.78 -9.88
CA VAL A 60 2.92 0.03 -8.69
C VAL A 60 2.39 -0.70 -7.46
N VAL A 61 3.21 -0.83 -6.42
CA VAL A 61 2.88 -1.50 -5.16
C VAL A 61 2.94 -0.49 -4.02
N GLU A 62 1.78 -0.22 -3.42
CA GLU A 62 1.60 0.73 -2.31
C GLU A 62 1.18 0.01 -1.03
N ASP A 63 1.70 0.45 0.11
CA ASP A 63 1.28 -0.06 1.41
C ASP A 63 -0.16 0.38 1.75
N ILE A 64 -0.46 1.66 1.59
CA ILE A 64 -1.79 2.22 1.86
C ILE A 64 -2.14 3.34 0.88
N VAL A 65 -3.32 3.24 0.28
CA VAL A 65 -3.91 4.36 -0.47
C VAL A 65 -4.98 5.04 0.37
N ASP A 66 -4.64 6.24 0.83
CA ASP A 66 -5.53 7.12 1.60
C ASP A 66 -6.27 8.10 0.65
N THR A 67 -5.91 9.39 0.67
CA THR A 67 -6.51 10.40 -0.23
C THR A 67 -6.30 10.11 -1.72
N GLY A 68 -5.27 9.34 -2.05
CA GLY A 68 -4.89 8.99 -3.42
C GLY A 68 -4.03 10.04 -4.13
N LEU A 69 -3.77 11.21 -3.55
CA LEU A 69 -3.04 12.29 -4.23
C LEU A 69 -1.61 11.91 -4.62
N THR A 70 -0.87 11.26 -3.72
CA THR A 70 0.50 10.78 -3.98
C THR A 70 0.53 9.79 -5.13
N LEU A 71 -0.36 8.81 -5.09
CA LEU A 71 -0.45 7.79 -6.11
C LEU A 71 -0.87 8.37 -7.47
N ASP A 72 -1.84 9.30 -7.51
CA ASP A 72 -2.21 10.00 -8.75
C ASP A 72 -1.02 10.73 -9.37
N TYR A 73 -0.26 11.47 -8.56
CA TYR A 73 0.94 12.16 -9.00
C TYR A 73 1.98 11.20 -9.58
N LEU A 74 2.25 10.10 -8.88
CA LEU A 74 3.17 9.08 -9.36
C LEU A 74 2.69 8.44 -10.67
N LEU A 75 1.41 8.07 -10.76
CA LEU A 75 0.86 7.46 -11.97
C LEU A 75 0.96 8.39 -13.18
N ARG A 76 0.80 9.71 -12.99
CA ARG A 76 1.02 10.70 -14.06
C ARG A 76 2.47 10.71 -14.55
N ILE A 77 3.44 10.64 -13.64
CA ILE A 77 4.87 10.57 -13.97
C ILE A 77 5.18 9.26 -14.71
N LEU A 78 4.77 8.12 -14.16
CA LEU A 78 5.07 6.82 -14.76
C LEU A 78 4.40 6.68 -16.14
N LYS A 79 3.17 7.18 -16.29
CA LYS A 79 2.46 7.15 -17.58
C LYS A 79 3.17 7.97 -18.65
N SER A 80 3.79 9.11 -18.31
CA SER A 80 4.53 9.92 -19.30
C SER A 80 5.77 9.21 -19.85
N ARG A 81 6.28 8.21 -19.13
CA ARG A 81 7.38 7.33 -19.55
C ARG A 81 6.95 6.20 -20.49
N LYS A 82 5.68 6.18 -20.92
CA LYS A 82 5.13 5.28 -21.94
C LYS A 82 5.33 3.77 -21.65
N PRO A 83 4.92 3.26 -20.48
CA PRO A 83 4.85 1.82 -20.25
C PRO A 83 3.79 1.17 -21.15
N SER A 84 3.94 -0.13 -21.41
CA SER A 84 2.93 -0.93 -22.13
C SER A 84 1.64 -1.07 -21.32
N SER A 85 1.77 -1.27 -20.00
CA SER A 85 0.66 -1.18 -19.06
C SER A 85 1.10 -0.55 -17.74
N LEU A 86 0.14 0.06 -17.03
CA LEU A 86 0.37 0.64 -15.71
C LEU A 86 -0.80 0.28 -14.81
N LYS A 87 -0.55 -0.57 -13.81
CA LYS A 87 -1.54 -1.05 -12.84
C LYS A 87 -1.12 -0.74 -11.41
N VAL A 88 -2.09 -0.81 -10.49
CA VAL A 88 -1.88 -0.57 -9.05
C VAL A 88 -2.24 -1.81 -8.24
N CYS A 89 -1.31 -2.24 -7.39
CA CYS A 89 -1.54 -3.13 -6.27
C CYS A 89 -1.41 -2.32 -4.97
N THR A 90 -2.38 -2.42 -4.06
CA THR A 90 -2.22 -1.85 -2.73
C THR A 90 -2.67 -2.81 -1.65
N PHE A 91 -1.94 -2.79 -0.53
CA PHE A 91 -2.29 -3.59 0.63
C PHE A 91 -3.54 -3.04 1.33
N LEU A 92 -3.58 -1.75 1.69
CA LEU A 92 -4.73 -1.12 2.34
C LEU A 92 -5.34 0.00 1.49
N ASN A 93 -6.67 0.09 1.47
CA ASN A 93 -7.39 1.17 0.80
C ASN A 93 -8.38 1.83 1.77
N LYS A 94 -8.28 3.16 1.92
CA LYS A 94 -9.28 3.96 2.64
C LYS A 94 -10.20 4.66 1.65
N SER A 95 -11.10 3.87 1.05
CA SER A 95 -12.03 4.35 0.01
C SER A 95 -12.80 5.61 0.43
N ALA A 96 -13.22 5.70 1.69
CA ALA A 96 -13.94 6.85 2.25
C ALA A 96 -13.17 8.18 2.25
N ARG A 97 -11.83 8.16 2.16
CA ARG A 97 -10.99 9.37 2.17
C ARG A 97 -10.57 9.86 0.79
N ARG A 98 -11.03 9.19 -0.26
CA ARG A 98 -10.56 9.41 -1.62
C ARG A 98 -10.86 10.83 -2.10
N LYS A 99 -9.84 11.53 -2.61
CA LYS A 99 -9.96 12.86 -3.23
C LYS A 99 -9.86 12.85 -4.75
N VAL A 100 -9.35 11.76 -5.33
CA VAL A 100 -9.11 11.61 -6.77
C VAL A 100 -9.52 10.22 -7.24
N LYS A 101 -10.03 10.08 -8.47
CA LYS A 101 -10.40 8.77 -8.99
C LYS A 101 -9.14 7.99 -9.40
N ILE A 102 -8.81 6.93 -8.68
CA ILE A 102 -7.74 5.99 -9.05
C ILE A 102 -8.33 4.59 -9.13
N LYS A 103 -7.93 3.86 -10.16
CA LYS A 103 -8.23 2.44 -10.28
C LYS A 103 -7.19 1.65 -9.48
N VAL A 104 -7.65 0.85 -8.54
CA VAL A 104 -6.83 -0.18 -7.87
C VAL A 104 -7.12 -1.50 -8.56
N ASP A 105 -6.11 -2.11 -9.16
CA ASP A 105 -6.26 -3.36 -9.93
C ASP A 105 -6.15 -4.59 -9.02
N TYR A 106 -5.30 -4.53 -7.99
CA TYR A 106 -5.13 -5.59 -6.99
C TYR A 106 -5.28 -4.96 -5.60
N LEU A 107 -6.39 -5.27 -4.93
CA LEU A 107 -6.70 -4.74 -3.60
C LEU A 107 -6.49 -5.82 -2.55
N GLY A 108 -5.68 -5.52 -1.53
CA GLY A 108 -5.60 -6.33 -0.32
C GLY A 108 -6.87 -6.21 0.51
N PHE A 109 -7.06 -5.06 1.16
CA PHE A 109 -8.17 -4.80 2.08
C PHE A 109 -8.68 -3.37 1.95
N ASP A 110 -10.01 -3.22 1.93
CA ASP A 110 -10.65 -1.92 2.17
C ASP A 110 -10.84 -1.76 3.68
N ILE A 111 -10.37 -0.64 4.23
CA ILE A 111 -10.40 -0.38 5.67
C ILE A 111 -11.12 0.95 5.97
N PRO A 112 -11.76 1.07 7.15
CA PRO A 112 -12.34 2.33 7.59
C PRO A 112 -11.26 3.42 7.77
N ASP A 113 -11.70 4.67 7.92
CA ASP A 113 -10.80 5.76 8.28
C ASP A 113 -10.35 5.66 9.75
N LYS A 114 -9.35 4.81 9.99
CA LYS A 114 -8.69 4.65 11.28
C LYS A 114 -7.18 4.79 11.12
N PHE A 115 -6.50 5.28 12.15
CA PHE A 115 -5.04 5.35 12.15
C PHE A 115 -4.45 3.96 12.43
N VAL A 116 -3.84 3.35 11.41
CA VAL A 116 -3.40 1.95 11.44
C VAL A 116 -1.88 1.84 11.39
N VAL A 117 -1.35 0.85 12.11
CA VAL A 117 0.09 0.52 12.16
C VAL A 117 0.27 -1.00 12.13
N GLY A 118 1.52 -1.46 11.99
CA GLY A 118 1.83 -2.87 11.86
C GLY A 118 1.97 -3.31 10.40
N TYR A 119 2.56 -4.48 10.20
CA TYR A 119 2.84 -5.08 8.89
C TYR A 119 3.51 -4.09 7.91
N GLY A 120 4.58 -3.42 8.38
CA GLY A 120 5.32 -2.42 7.61
C GLY A 120 4.89 -0.97 7.83
N LEU A 121 3.65 -0.74 8.28
CA LEU A 121 3.12 0.59 8.62
C LEU A 121 3.64 1.04 9.99
N ASP A 122 3.89 2.35 10.12
CA ASP A 122 4.58 2.89 11.29
C ASP A 122 3.91 4.12 11.91
N TYR A 123 4.26 4.32 13.17
CA TYR A 123 4.12 5.60 13.86
C TYR A 123 5.44 5.92 14.55
N ALA A 124 6.01 7.09 14.25
CA ALA A 124 7.31 7.54 14.78
C ALA A 124 8.42 6.48 14.63
N GLY A 125 8.44 5.74 13.50
CA GLY A 125 9.42 4.69 13.21
C GLY A 125 9.19 3.36 13.94
N LYS A 126 8.09 3.22 14.71
CA LYS A 126 7.77 2.01 15.49
C LYS A 126 6.73 1.13 14.78
N PHE A 127 6.49 -0.07 15.33
CA PHE A 127 5.42 -1.01 14.95
C PHE A 127 5.54 -1.71 13.58
N ARG A 128 6.46 -1.29 12.69
CA ARG A 128 6.66 -1.91 11.36
C ARG A 128 6.81 -3.43 11.38
N ASN A 129 7.41 -3.98 12.44
CA ASN A 129 7.69 -5.41 12.58
C ASN A 129 6.56 -6.24 13.23
N VAL A 130 5.43 -5.61 13.57
CA VAL A 130 4.26 -6.33 14.11
C VAL A 130 3.60 -7.10 12.95
N PRO A 131 3.25 -8.39 13.11
CA PRO A 131 2.84 -9.25 11.99
C PRO A 131 1.36 -9.09 11.57
N PHE A 132 0.62 -8.17 12.19
CA PHE A 132 -0.79 -7.89 11.91
C PHE A 132 -1.03 -6.37 11.87
N VAL A 133 -2.16 -5.96 11.31
CA VAL A 133 -2.57 -4.55 11.24
C VAL A 133 -3.54 -4.24 12.39
N PHE A 134 -3.28 -3.15 13.10
CA PHE A 134 -4.10 -2.73 14.23
C PHE A 134 -4.24 -1.20 14.27
N THR A 135 -5.28 -0.72 14.94
CA THR A 135 -5.47 0.70 15.23
C THR A 135 -4.62 1.08 16.44
N LEU A 136 -3.82 2.13 16.28
CA LEU A 136 -3.04 2.66 17.40
C LEU A 136 -4.00 3.32 18.40
N ASN A 137 -3.77 3.10 19.69
CA ASN A 137 -4.52 3.78 20.73
C ASN A 137 -4.46 5.32 20.55
N PRO A 138 -5.61 6.01 20.42
CA PRO A 138 -5.65 7.46 20.22
C PRO A 138 -4.89 8.28 21.25
N GLU A 139 -4.80 7.82 22.51
CA GLU A 139 -4.06 8.53 23.56
C GLU A 139 -2.55 8.65 23.27
N ILE A 140 -2.01 7.85 22.34
CA ILE A 140 -0.58 7.85 21.96
C ILE A 140 -0.23 8.98 21.00
N TYR A 141 -1.18 9.43 20.18
CA TYR A 141 -0.98 10.46 19.16
C TYR A 141 -1.91 11.67 19.34
N LYS A 142 -2.65 11.71 20.46
CA LYS A 142 -3.52 12.82 20.83
C LYS A 142 -2.68 14.09 20.97
N GLY A 143 -2.92 15.07 20.11
CA GLY A 143 -2.20 16.36 20.06
C GLY A 143 -1.16 16.49 18.94
N GLU A 144 -0.86 15.42 18.19
CA GLU A 144 0.09 15.45 17.07
C GLU A 144 -0.59 15.50 15.68
N LEU A 145 -1.85 15.05 15.59
CA LEU A 145 -2.67 15.19 14.39
C LEU A 145 -3.34 16.58 14.41
N LYS A 146 -2.79 17.53 13.65
CA LYS A 146 -3.44 18.79 13.27
C LYS A 146 -4.21 18.63 11.96
#